data_AF-A0A8J4CIW7-F1
#
_entry.id   AF-A0A8J4CIW7-F1
#
_cell.length_a   1.000
_cell.length_b   1.000
_cell.length_c   1.000
_cell.angle_alpha   90.00
_cell.angle_beta   90.00
_cell.angle_gamma   90.00
#
_symmetry.space_group_name_H-M   'P 1'
#
loop_
_entity.id
_entity.type
_entity.pdbx_description
1 polymer ?
#
loop_
_entity_poly.entity_id
_entity_poly.type
_entity_poly.pdbx_seq_one_letter_code
_entity_poly.pdbx_strand_id
1 'polypeptide(L)'
;MLRQALRSACRAATPGFASLWNLSDSLQFLGLQKDGADAEVCAIDPRLVLRPSDLGDAPLDKVATLIRVPRAIVHKLSKGVPELADMDEPGNAWYFGERAEIFDYKLVGEFPTQSGFAALIYREVLENIRKGETKKLPSWEDFLQLTSDQVTWPHRKTPFLFAGRMVEASMAALYTLEKEGRVLGVLISSESSGGVE
;
A
#
# COMPACT_ATOMS: atom_id res chain seq x y z
N MET A 1 31.41 42.02 -36.15
CA MET A 1 30.33 42.41 -35.21
C MET A 1 29.97 41.20 -34.35
N LEU A 2 29.87 41.38 -33.02
CA LEU A 2 29.42 40.45 -31.93
C LEU A 2 30.13 39.08 -31.80
N ARG A 3 30.89 38.68 -30.75
CA ARG A 3 30.80 38.71 -29.27
C ARG A 3 29.68 37.87 -28.61
N GLN A 4 30.13 36.98 -27.69
CA GLN A 4 29.47 36.31 -26.54
C GLN A 4 28.50 35.15 -26.87
N ALA A 5 28.75 33.88 -26.48
CA ALA A 5 28.92 33.28 -25.14
C ALA A 5 27.64 33.28 -24.27
N LEU A 6 27.13 32.08 -23.97
CA LEU A 6 26.39 31.62 -22.76
C LEU A 6 26.01 30.15 -23.04
N ARG A 7 26.76 29.12 -22.63
CA ARG A 7 26.95 28.58 -21.27
C ARG A 7 25.68 28.57 -20.40
N SER A 8 25.31 27.34 -20.00
CA SER A 8 24.48 26.98 -18.84
C SER A 8 22.97 27.21 -19.02
N ALA A 9 22.07 26.29 -18.65
CA ALA A 9 22.14 25.39 -17.52
C ALA A 9 21.47 24.04 -17.84
N CYS A 10 22.18 22.95 -17.54
CA CYS A 10 21.56 21.82 -16.86
C CYS A 10 20.77 22.42 -15.69
N ARG A 11 19.46 22.52 -15.80
CA ARG A 11 18.64 22.55 -14.60
C ARG A 11 18.77 21.16 -14.00
N ALA A 12 19.76 21.01 -13.13
CA ALA A 12 19.70 20.05 -12.06
C ALA A 12 18.33 20.25 -11.41
N ALA A 13 17.38 19.39 -11.77
CA ALA A 13 16.21 19.19 -10.93
C ALA A 13 16.79 18.79 -9.58
N THR A 14 16.53 19.61 -8.57
CA THR A 14 16.87 19.36 -7.17
C THR A 14 16.61 17.89 -6.87
N PRO A 15 17.53 17.12 -6.25
CA PRO A 15 17.29 15.72 -5.91
C PRO A 15 16.24 15.67 -4.82
N GLY A 16 14.98 15.79 -5.21
CA GLY A 16 13.83 16.01 -4.36
C GLY A 16 12.78 14.96 -4.67
N PHE A 17 12.71 13.97 -3.79
CA PHE A 17 11.67 12.92 -3.69
C PHE A 17 11.42 12.01 -4.91
N ALA A 18 11.77 12.42 -6.13
CA ALA A 18 11.46 11.71 -7.37
C ALA A 18 12.14 10.34 -7.50
N SER A 19 13.24 10.10 -6.78
CA SER A 19 14.02 8.86 -6.86
C SER A 19 13.74 7.84 -5.75
N LEU A 20 12.94 8.17 -4.72
CA LEU A 20 12.81 7.30 -3.54
C LEU A 20 11.77 6.19 -3.71
N TRP A 21 10.75 6.38 -4.55
CA TRP A 21 9.58 5.50 -4.59
C TRP A 21 9.13 5.15 -6.02
N ASN A 22 9.93 5.49 -7.04
CA ASN A 22 9.65 5.20 -8.44
C ASN A 22 9.96 3.71 -8.72
N LEU A 23 8.94 2.86 -8.72
CA LEU A 23 9.06 1.39 -8.61
C LEU A 23 9.92 0.66 -9.64
N SER A 24 10.19 1.24 -10.82
CA SER A 24 11.15 0.64 -11.77
C SER A 24 12.60 0.81 -11.30
N ASP A 25 12.93 1.94 -10.69
CA ASP A 25 14.27 2.25 -10.17
C ASP A 25 14.43 1.85 -8.69
N SER A 26 13.34 1.89 -7.90
CA SER A 26 13.34 1.53 -6.48
C SER A 26 13.53 0.04 -6.23
N LEU A 27 13.19 -0.85 -7.17
CA LEU A 27 13.51 -2.28 -7.05
C LEU A 27 15.04 -2.52 -7.10
N GLN A 28 15.78 -1.72 -7.87
CA GLN A 28 17.25 -1.78 -7.88
C GLN A 28 17.88 -1.05 -6.68
N PHE A 29 17.27 0.05 -6.23
CA PHE A 29 17.80 0.86 -5.12
C PHE A 29 17.56 0.24 -3.73
N LEU A 30 16.54 -0.61 -3.59
CA LEU A 30 16.21 -1.32 -2.34
C LEU A 30 16.87 -2.71 -2.23
N GLY A 31 17.66 -3.15 -3.22
CA GLY A 31 18.30 -4.48 -3.16
C GLY A 31 17.33 -5.66 -3.28
N LEU A 32 16.09 -5.40 -3.72
CA LEU A 32 15.05 -6.40 -3.95
C LEU A 32 15.50 -7.37 -5.05
N GLN A 33 15.96 -8.56 -4.65
CA GLN A 33 16.33 -9.64 -5.58
C GLN A 33 15.21 -9.89 -6.58
N LYS A 34 15.59 -9.95 -7.86
CA LYS A 34 14.71 -10.15 -9.02
C LYS A 34 14.19 -11.59 -9.15
N ASP A 35 14.50 -12.47 -8.19
CA ASP A 35 14.52 -13.92 -8.39
C ASP A 35 13.39 -14.69 -7.67
N GLY A 36 12.49 -14.02 -6.94
CA GLY A 36 11.34 -14.67 -6.31
C GLY A 36 10.08 -14.64 -7.20
N ALA A 37 9.41 -15.78 -7.40
CA ALA A 37 8.12 -15.84 -8.10
C ALA A 37 7.02 -15.03 -7.39
N ASP A 38 7.15 -14.88 -6.07
CA ASP A 38 6.20 -14.21 -5.20
C ASP A 38 6.77 -12.92 -4.58
N ALA A 39 5.86 -12.04 -4.16
CA ALA A 39 6.11 -10.88 -3.31
C ALA A 39 5.34 -11.02 -2.00
N GLU A 40 5.92 -10.47 -0.93
CA GLU A 40 5.30 -10.37 0.38
C GLU A 40 4.75 -8.96 0.58
N VAL A 41 3.44 -8.85 0.83
CA VAL A 41 2.73 -7.58 1.01
C VAL A 41 1.94 -7.65 2.31
N CYS A 42 1.98 -6.57 3.08
CA CYS A 42 1.21 -6.43 4.31
C CYS A 42 0.04 -5.47 4.09
N ALA A 43 -1.13 -5.81 4.64
CA ALA A 43 -2.21 -4.87 4.90
C ALA A 43 -2.07 -4.33 6.33
N ILE A 44 -2.13 -3.01 6.48
CA ILE A 44 -1.83 -2.32 7.75
C ILE A 44 -2.48 -0.92 7.78
N ASP A 45 -2.73 -0.38 8.97
CA ASP A 45 -3.06 1.03 9.17
C ASP A 45 -1.89 1.95 8.73
N PRO A 46 -2.07 2.84 7.73
CA PRO A 46 -0.99 3.71 7.26
C PRO A 46 -0.49 4.67 8.34
N ARG A 47 -1.32 5.06 9.32
CA ARG A 47 -0.91 5.98 10.38
C ARG A 47 0.15 5.37 11.28
N LEU A 48 0.06 4.06 11.56
CA LEU A 48 1.07 3.34 12.32
C LEU A 48 2.41 3.30 11.55
N VAL A 49 2.36 3.04 10.24
CA VAL A 49 3.56 3.02 9.39
C VAL A 49 4.25 4.38 9.33
N LEU A 50 3.47 5.47 9.29
CA LEU A 50 3.98 6.84 9.27
C LEU A 50 4.47 7.33 10.64
N ARG A 51 4.38 6.49 11.68
CA ARG A 51 4.92 6.74 13.03
C ARG A 51 5.89 5.64 13.43
N PRO A 52 7.17 5.73 12.98
CA PRO A 52 8.15 4.66 13.19
C PRO A 52 8.37 4.26 14.65
N SER A 53 8.27 5.20 15.59
CA SER A 53 8.38 4.90 17.02
C SER A 53 7.28 3.92 17.47
N ASP A 54 6.03 4.20 17.10
CA ASP A 54 4.89 3.36 17.45
C ASP A 54 4.98 1.98 16.74
N LEU A 55 5.43 1.96 15.49
CA LEU A 55 5.62 0.73 14.70
C LEU A 55 6.75 -0.15 15.25
N GLY A 56 7.83 0.44 15.77
CA GLY A 56 8.98 -0.28 16.33
C GLY A 56 8.59 -1.24 17.44
N ASP A 57 7.72 -0.75 18.34
CA ASP A 57 7.24 -1.46 19.54
C ASP A 57 6.07 -2.41 19.25
N ALA A 58 5.41 -2.28 18.10
CA ALA A 58 4.23 -3.06 17.77
C ALA A 58 4.57 -4.50 17.32
N PRO A 59 3.86 -5.53 17.83
CA PRO A 59 3.94 -6.88 17.29
C PRO A 59 3.25 -6.95 15.92
N LEU A 60 4.02 -7.19 14.86
CA LEU A 60 3.54 -7.14 13.47
C LEU A 60 2.36 -8.09 13.19
N ASP A 61 2.32 -9.25 13.82
CA ASP A 61 1.23 -10.24 13.72
C ASP A 61 -0.10 -9.75 14.31
N LYS A 62 -0.10 -8.64 15.06
CA LYS A 62 -1.31 -8.03 15.65
C LYS A 62 -1.76 -6.76 14.93
N VAL A 63 -0.85 -6.12 14.19
CA VAL A 63 -1.12 -4.82 13.56
C VAL A 63 -1.11 -4.89 12.03
N ALA A 64 -0.69 -6.00 11.45
CA ALA A 64 -0.64 -6.21 10.01
C ALA A 64 -1.02 -7.64 9.64
N THR A 65 -1.68 -7.78 8.49
CA THR A 65 -1.92 -9.08 7.87
C THR A 65 -1.01 -9.26 6.67
N LEU A 66 -0.21 -10.32 6.68
CA LEU A 66 0.72 -10.66 5.61
C LEU A 66 0.03 -11.52 4.54
N ILE A 67 0.21 -11.15 3.26
CA ILE A 67 -0.13 -11.97 2.10
C ILE A 67 1.09 -12.22 1.22
N ARG A 68 1.13 -13.41 0.63
CA ARG A 68 2.08 -13.78 -0.41
C ARG A 68 1.35 -13.80 -1.74
N VAL A 69 1.81 -13.01 -2.69
CA VAL A 69 1.16 -12.84 -3.99
C VAL A 69 2.16 -13.07 -5.12
N PRO A 70 1.73 -13.63 -6.27
CA PRO A 70 2.60 -13.67 -7.44
C PRO A 70 3.06 -12.26 -7.82
N ARG A 71 4.34 -12.06 -8.15
CA ARG A 71 4.84 -10.72 -8.53
C ARG A 71 4.05 -10.07 -9.67
N ALA A 72 3.51 -10.91 -10.56
CA ALA A 72 2.67 -10.48 -11.67
C ALA A 72 1.42 -9.70 -11.24
N ILE A 73 0.85 -9.95 -10.05
CA ILE A 73 -0.37 -9.26 -9.60
C ILE A 73 -0.11 -8.00 -8.77
N VAL A 74 1.14 -7.73 -8.37
CA VAL A 74 1.44 -6.63 -7.44
C VAL A 74 1.04 -5.26 -8.00
N HIS A 75 1.22 -5.04 -9.31
CA HIS A 75 0.77 -3.80 -9.96
C HIS A 75 -0.76 -3.61 -9.91
N LYS A 76 -1.54 -4.69 -9.73
CA LYS A 76 -2.99 -4.64 -9.55
C LYS A 76 -3.37 -4.25 -8.13
N LEU A 77 -2.51 -4.52 -7.14
CA LEU A 77 -2.71 -4.09 -5.75
C LEU A 77 -2.67 -2.57 -5.56
N SER A 78 -2.12 -1.83 -6.53
CA SER A 78 -2.18 -0.36 -6.56
C SER A 78 -3.46 0.20 -7.17
N LYS A 79 -4.35 -0.65 -7.70
CA LYS A 79 -5.56 -0.25 -8.42
C LYS A 79 -6.82 -0.68 -7.66
N GLY A 80 -6.85 -0.39 -6.36
CA GLY A 80 -8.01 -0.70 -5.52
C GLY A 80 -9.27 -0.09 -6.11
N VAL A 81 -10.29 -0.93 -6.32
CA VAL A 81 -11.62 -0.52 -6.76
C VAL A 81 -12.52 -0.57 -5.53
N PRO A 82 -13.11 0.57 -5.12
CA PRO A 82 -14.02 0.56 -3.98
C PRO A 82 -15.29 -0.18 -4.36
N GLU A 83 -15.84 -0.91 -3.40
CA GLU A 83 -17.25 -1.28 -3.46
C GLU A 83 -18.10 0.00 -3.41
N LEU A 84 -19.18 0.05 -4.16
CA LEU A 84 -20.21 1.07 -3.98
C LEU A 84 -21.32 0.39 -3.18
N ALA A 85 -21.66 0.98 -2.03
CA ALA A 85 -22.84 0.55 -1.30
C ALA A 85 -24.11 1.00 -2.04
N ASP A 86 -25.26 0.48 -1.62
CA ASP A 86 -26.55 0.98 -2.09
C ASP A 86 -26.64 2.50 -1.79
N MET A 87 -27.15 3.28 -2.74
CA MET A 87 -27.25 4.76 -2.67
C MET A 87 -25.98 5.57 -2.93
N ASP A 88 -25.00 5.02 -3.66
CA ASP A 88 -23.75 5.71 -4.05
C ASP A 88 -22.85 6.11 -2.86
N GLU A 89 -23.07 5.50 -1.69
CA GLU A 89 -22.20 5.66 -0.54
C GLU A 89 -20.87 4.93 -0.77
N PRO A 90 -19.72 5.51 -0.35
CA PRO A 90 -18.44 4.83 -0.46
C PRO A 90 -18.51 3.53 0.33
N GLY A 91 -18.37 2.40 -0.36
CA GLY A 91 -18.54 1.10 0.25
C GLY A 91 -17.43 0.74 1.22
N ASN A 92 -17.67 -0.39 1.87
CA ASN A 92 -16.90 -0.89 3.01
C ASN A 92 -15.74 -1.80 2.60
N ALA A 93 -15.45 -1.88 1.30
CA ALA A 93 -14.48 -2.81 0.77
C ALA A 93 -13.69 -2.28 -0.42
N TRP A 94 -12.50 -2.85 -0.61
CA TRP A 94 -11.60 -2.59 -1.72
C TRP A 94 -11.22 -3.90 -2.41
N TYR A 95 -11.48 -3.97 -3.70
CA TYR A 95 -11.13 -5.11 -4.54
C TYR A 95 -9.85 -4.82 -5.35
N PHE A 96 -9.00 -5.83 -5.48
CA PHE A 96 -7.76 -5.75 -6.25
C PHE A 96 -7.60 -6.98 -7.13
N GLY A 97 -7.23 -6.79 -8.38
CA GLY A 97 -7.03 -7.90 -9.29
C GLY A 97 -8.33 -8.48 -9.83
N GLU A 98 -8.46 -9.81 -9.81
CA GLU A 98 -9.70 -10.48 -10.21
C GLU A 98 -10.76 -10.31 -9.12
N ARG A 99 -12.00 -10.07 -9.54
CA ARG A 99 -13.18 -9.95 -8.67
C ARG A 99 -14.03 -11.22 -8.78
N ALA A 100 -14.49 -11.70 -7.63
CA ALA A 100 -15.45 -12.77 -7.50
C ALA A 100 -16.51 -12.40 -6.45
N GLU A 101 -17.42 -13.32 -6.15
CA GLU A 101 -18.36 -13.16 -5.04
C GLU A 101 -17.62 -13.28 -3.71
N ILE A 102 -18.10 -12.61 -2.65
CA ILE A 102 -17.39 -12.54 -1.35
C ILE A 102 -17.10 -13.93 -0.75
N PHE A 103 -17.97 -14.91 -0.97
CA PHE A 103 -17.81 -16.28 -0.47
C PHE A 103 -16.75 -17.10 -1.21
N ASP A 104 -16.29 -16.64 -2.38
CA ASP A 104 -15.15 -17.26 -3.09
C ASP A 104 -13.81 -16.84 -2.50
N TYR A 105 -13.79 -15.78 -1.68
CA TYR A 105 -12.59 -15.28 -1.03
C TYR A 105 -12.30 -16.02 0.28
N LYS A 106 -11.04 -16.37 0.51
CA LYS A 106 -10.56 -16.97 1.76
C LYS A 106 -10.00 -15.89 2.68
N LEU A 107 -10.46 -15.86 3.93
CA LEU A 107 -9.92 -14.98 4.96
C LEU A 107 -8.47 -15.33 5.24
N VAL A 108 -7.58 -14.33 5.15
CA VAL A 108 -6.17 -14.46 5.51
C VAL A 108 -5.91 -14.00 6.93
N GLY A 109 -6.57 -12.91 7.34
CA GLY A 109 -6.47 -12.36 8.68
C GLY A 109 -7.04 -10.96 8.77
N GLU A 110 -6.99 -10.40 9.97
CA GLU A 110 -7.57 -9.10 10.30
C GLU A 110 -6.50 -8.16 10.83
N PHE A 111 -6.65 -6.86 10.55
CA PHE A 111 -5.73 -5.82 11.01
C PHE A 111 -6.51 -4.57 11.44
N PRO A 112 -5.99 -3.81 12.42
CA PRO A 112 -6.64 -2.59 12.88
C PRO A 112 -6.61 -1.49 11.82
N THR A 113 -7.67 -0.69 11.78
CA THR A 113 -7.83 0.50 10.91
C THR A 113 -8.22 1.72 11.74
N GLN A 114 -7.53 1.93 12.87
CA GLN A 114 -7.82 2.99 13.84
C GLN A 114 -7.81 4.41 13.24
N SER A 115 -7.07 4.63 12.16
CA SER A 115 -7.06 5.90 11.44
C SER A 115 -8.22 6.09 10.45
N GLY A 116 -9.04 5.07 10.25
CA GLY A 116 -10.08 5.02 9.21
C GLY A 116 -9.50 4.73 7.81
N PHE A 117 -8.28 4.19 7.73
CA PHE A 117 -7.63 3.83 6.47
C PHE A 117 -7.03 2.44 6.53
N ALA A 118 -7.00 1.78 5.37
CA ALA A 118 -6.22 0.58 5.11
C ALA A 118 -5.18 0.88 4.04
N ALA A 119 -3.99 0.32 4.18
CA ALA A 119 -2.92 0.46 3.21
C ALA A 119 -2.24 -0.87 2.92
N LEU A 120 -1.74 -1.00 1.69
CA LEU A 120 -0.89 -2.11 1.25
C LEU A 120 0.55 -1.63 1.13
N ILE A 121 1.49 -2.40 1.66
CA ILE A 121 2.93 -2.08 1.64
C ILE A 121 3.73 -3.37 1.46
N TYR A 122 4.86 -3.31 0.74
CA TYR A 122 5.78 -4.45 0.71
C TYR A 122 6.32 -4.73 2.12
N ARG A 123 6.40 -6.02 2.49
CA ARG A 123 6.92 -6.42 3.80
C ARG A 123 8.33 -5.87 4.05
N GLU A 124 9.21 -5.95 3.06
CA GLU A 124 10.58 -5.45 3.20
C GLU A 124 10.64 -3.95 3.48
N VAL A 125 9.79 -3.15 2.83
CA VAL A 125 9.72 -1.70 3.08
C VAL A 125 9.23 -1.44 4.50
N LEU A 126 8.23 -2.19 4.97
CA LEU A 126 7.74 -2.09 6.35
C LEU A 126 8.83 -2.42 7.38
N GLU A 127 9.61 -3.49 7.15
CA GLU A 127 10.73 -3.88 8.01
C GLU A 127 11.84 -2.81 8.04
N ASN A 128 12.17 -2.22 6.88
CA ASN A 128 13.18 -1.16 6.80
C ASN A 128 12.71 0.13 7.52
N ILE A 129 11.41 0.44 7.48
CA ILE A 129 10.84 1.52 8.29
C ILE A 129 10.96 1.20 9.78
N ARG A 130 10.60 -0.02 10.18
CA ARG A 130 10.65 -0.48 11.58
C ARG A 130 12.07 -0.44 12.17
N LYS A 131 13.08 -0.76 11.37
CA LYS A 131 14.50 -0.67 11.75
C LYS A 131 15.06 0.77 11.77
N GLY A 132 14.26 1.77 11.38
CA GLY A 132 14.71 3.16 11.29
C GLY A 132 15.64 3.44 10.09
N GLU A 133 15.70 2.53 9.12
CA GLU A 133 16.54 2.68 7.92
C GLU A 133 15.91 3.63 6.89
N THR A 134 14.60 3.86 6.99
CA THR A 134 13.86 4.81 6.15
C THR A 134 13.88 6.22 6.74
N LYS A 135 14.61 7.14 6.09
CA LYS A 135 14.87 8.49 6.63
C LYS A 135 13.81 9.55 6.33
N LYS A 136 12.85 9.30 5.44
CA LYS A 136 11.87 10.30 5.00
C LYS A 136 10.49 9.66 4.80
N LEU A 137 9.64 9.78 5.82
CA LEU A 137 8.22 9.49 5.75
C LEU A 137 7.43 10.80 5.78
N PRO A 138 6.30 10.90 5.05
CA PRO A 138 5.43 12.05 5.15
C PRO A 138 4.80 12.12 6.54
N SER A 139 4.43 13.32 7.00
CA SER A 139 3.59 13.45 8.18
C SER A 139 2.19 12.89 7.93
N TRP A 140 1.42 12.62 8.98
CA TRP A 140 0.03 12.19 8.84
C TRP A 140 -0.82 13.24 8.11
N GLU A 141 -0.59 14.52 8.38
CA GLU A 141 -1.28 15.62 7.71
C GLU A 141 -0.95 15.68 6.22
N ASP A 142 0.33 15.52 5.86
CA ASP A 142 0.75 15.44 4.46
C ASP A 142 0.13 14.24 3.75
N PHE A 143 0.03 13.10 4.43
CA PHE A 143 -0.63 11.91 3.89
C PHE A 143 -2.11 12.16 3.61
N LEU A 144 -2.85 12.79 4.54
CA LEU A 144 -4.27 13.09 4.34
C LEU A 144 -4.50 13.98 3.11
N GLN A 145 -3.63 14.97 2.87
CA GLN A 145 -3.70 15.80 1.66
C GLN A 145 -3.54 14.99 0.36
N LEU A 146 -2.82 13.87 0.42
CA LEU A 146 -2.60 12.91 -0.67
C LEU A 146 -3.69 11.83 -0.77
N THR A 147 -4.78 11.94 -0.01
CA THR A 147 -5.90 10.98 -0.11
C THR A 147 -7.17 11.61 -0.69
N SER A 148 -7.04 12.79 -1.30
CA SER A 148 -8.10 13.39 -2.11
C SER A 148 -8.29 12.63 -3.43
N ASP A 149 -9.49 12.71 -4.01
CA ASP A 149 -10.08 11.80 -5.02
C ASP A 149 -9.30 11.57 -6.33
N GLN A 150 -8.10 12.14 -6.50
CA GLN A 150 -7.30 12.08 -7.72
C GLN A 150 -5.93 11.43 -7.54
N VAL A 151 -5.67 10.76 -6.42
CA VAL A 151 -4.35 10.20 -6.16
C VAL A 151 -4.15 8.89 -6.91
N THR A 152 -3.12 8.88 -7.76
CA THR A 152 -2.63 7.67 -8.40
C THR A 152 -1.70 6.94 -7.45
N TRP A 153 -2.08 5.72 -7.10
CA TRP A 153 -1.22 4.80 -6.39
C TRP A 153 -0.40 3.96 -7.37
N PRO A 154 0.83 3.58 -7.02
CA PRO A 154 1.58 3.99 -5.83
C PRO A 154 2.07 5.44 -5.95
N HIS A 155 2.02 6.20 -4.85
CA HIS A 155 2.35 7.62 -4.86
C HIS A 155 3.79 7.89 -4.39
N ARG A 156 4.52 8.75 -5.12
CA ARG A 156 5.95 9.03 -4.91
C ARG A 156 6.34 9.68 -3.57
N LYS A 157 5.39 10.04 -2.72
CA LYS A 157 5.66 10.66 -1.40
C LYS A 157 5.40 9.69 -0.25
N THR A 158 4.93 8.48 -0.55
CA THR A 158 4.44 7.51 0.42
C THR A 158 5.06 6.14 0.15
N PRO A 159 5.25 5.30 1.17
CA PRO A 159 5.78 3.95 0.99
C PRO A 159 4.73 2.94 0.48
N PHE A 160 3.47 3.35 0.34
CA PHE A 160 2.35 2.44 0.11
C PHE A 160 2.18 2.09 -1.37
N LEU A 161 1.85 0.81 -1.61
CA LEU A 161 1.31 0.32 -2.87
C LEU A 161 -0.08 0.89 -3.15
N PHE A 162 -0.86 1.07 -2.09
CA PHE A 162 -2.22 1.58 -2.08
C PHE A 162 -2.57 2.09 -0.68
N ALA A 163 -3.42 3.11 -0.59
CA ALA A 163 -4.14 3.43 0.64
C ALA A 163 -5.55 3.91 0.32
N GLY A 164 -6.53 3.43 1.08
CA GLY A 164 -7.95 3.71 0.90
C GLY A 164 -8.65 3.90 2.24
N ARG A 165 -9.74 4.66 2.23
CA ARG A 165 -10.59 4.85 3.41
C ARG A 165 -11.35 3.57 3.75
N MET A 166 -11.48 3.28 5.03
CA MET A 166 -12.35 2.27 5.60
C MET A 166 -13.39 2.99 6.45
N VAL A 167 -14.65 2.97 6.01
CA VAL A 167 -15.73 3.73 6.65
C VAL A 167 -16.14 3.03 7.94
N GLU A 168 -16.20 3.78 9.05
CA GLU A 168 -16.74 3.38 10.36
C GLU A 168 -16.25 2.02 10.92
N ALA A 169 -15.02 1.62 10.57
CA ALA A 169 -14.46 0.32 10.94
C ALA A 169 -13.19 0.45 11.78
N SER A 170 -13.18 -0.21 12.96
CA SER A 170 -11.99 -0.30 13.82
C SER A 170 -11.01 -1.39 13.38
N MET A 171 -11.50 -2.36 12.60
CA MET A 171 -10.78 -3.50 12.05
C MET A 171 -11.15 -3.68 10.59
N ALA A 172 -10.23 -4.23 9.80
CA ALA A 172 -10.49 -4.70 8.45
C ALA A 172 -9.98 -6.14 8.28
N ALA A 173 -10.72 -6.92 7.52
CA ALA A 173 -10.38 -8.27 7.11
C ALA A 173 -9.71 -8.25 5.73
N LEU A 174 -8.64 -9.02 5.59
CA LEU A 174 -7.94 -9.24 4.33
C LEU A 174 -8.25 -10.64 3.82
N TYR A 175 -8.68 -10.73 2.57
CA TYR A 175 -9.00 -11.98 1.90
C TYR A 175 -8.25 -12.14 0.59
N THR A 176 -8.15 -13.39 0.14
CA THR A 176 -7.55 -13.75 -1.15
C THR A 176 -8.50 -14.58 -1.99
N LEU A 177 -8.57 -14.27 -3.28
CA LEU A 177 -9.17 -15.12 -4.29
C LEU A 177 -8.07 -15.97 -4.92
N GLU A 178 -8.15 -17.28 -4.71
CA GLU A 178 -7.16 -18.24 -5.19
C GLU A 178 -7.74 -19.15 -6.25
N LYS A 179 -6.98 -19.38 -7.32
CA LYS A 179 -7.28 -20.39 -8.33
C LYS A 179 -6.02 -21.19 -8.63
N GLU A 180 -6.14 -22.52 -8.65
CA GLU A 180 -5.00 -23.42 -8.89
C GLU A 180 -3.80 -23.15 -7.96
N GLY A 181 -4.08 -22.79 -6.71
CA GLY A 181 -3.05 -22.49 -5.69
C GLY A 181 -2.32 -21.16 -5.89
N ARG A 182 -2.84 -20.26 -6.75
CA ARG A 182 -2.27 -18.92 -6.97
C ARG A 182 -3.28 -17.84 -6.62
N VAL A 183 -2.82 -16.80 -5.93
CA VAL A 183 -3.63 -15.61 -5.68
C VAL A 183 -3.83 -14.85 -6.99
N LEU A 184 -5.09 -14.59 -7.32
CA LEU A 184 -5.51 -13.80 -8.50
C LEU A 184 -6.17 -12.48 -8.12
N GLY A 185 -6.78 -12.45 -6.93
CA GLY A 185 -7.45 -11.27 -6.39
C GLY A 185 -7.25 -11.12 -4.89
N VAL A 186 -7.42 -9.90 -4.40
CA VAL A 186 -7.36 -9.54 -2.99
C VAL A 186 -8.58 -8.68 -2.67
N LEU A 187 -9.12 -8.86 -1.47
CA LEU A 187 -10.22 -8.08 -0.93
C LEU A 187 -9.82 -7.55 0.44
N ILE A 188 -9.98 -6.26 0.67
CA ILE A 188 -9.97 -5.67 2.02
C ILE A 188 -11.41 -5.28 2.32
N SER A 189 -12.00 -5.75 3.41
CA SER A 189 -13.36 -5.39 3.83
C SER A 189 -13.38 -5.00 5.29
N SER A 190 -14.26 -4.06 5.69
CA SER A 190 -14.53 -3.82 7.11
C SER A 190 -15.37 -4.94 7.75
N GLU A 191 -15.99 -5.79 6.93
CA GLU A 191 -16.76 -6.94 7.39
C GLU A 191 -15.90 -8.20 7.42
N SER A 192 -15.92 -8.92 8.54
CA SER A 192 -15.36 -10.26 8.62
C SER A 192 -16.47 -11.32 8.49
N SER A 193 -16.47 -12.05 7.38
CA SER A 193 -17.41 -13.16 7.14
C SER A 193 -17.07 -14.43 7.96
N GLY A 194 -16.00 -14.37 8.75
CA GLY A 194 -15.55 -15.45 9.65
C GLY A 194 -16.14 -15.42 11.06
N GLY A 195 -17.05 -14.49 11.36
CA GLY A 195 -17.78 -14.44 12.63
C GLY A 195 -18.85 -15.52 12.73
N VAL A 196 -18.44 -16.77 12.97
CA VAL A 196 -19.32 -17.74 13.62
C VAL A 196 -19.16 -17.50 15.12
N GLU A 197 -20.16 -16.87 15.74
CA GLU A 197 -20.37 -17.00 17.20
C GLU A 197 -20.56 -18.46 17.60
#